data_AF-A0A7Y6MXZ1-F1
#
_entry.id   AF-A0A7Y6MXZ1-F1
#
_cell.length_a   1.000
_cell.length_b   1.000
_cell.length_c   1.000
_cell.angle_alpha   90.00
_cell.angle_beta   90.00
_cell.angle_gamma   90.00
#
_symmetry.space_group_name_H-M   'P 1'
#
loop_
_entity.id
_entity.type
_entity.pdbx_description
1 polymer ?
#
loop_
_entity_poly.entity_id
_entity_poly.type
_entity_poly.pdbx_seq_one_letter_code
_entity_poly.pdbx_strand_id
1 'polypeptide(L)' 'MRQDQRTNVPEVGEPYHPFQVQGKGDGWAVFDASTGGWTRVFDTYKEAQAKAKSLFEDKQRQAVANIDAFYKSRTARNA' A
#
# COMPACT_ATOMS: atom_id res chain seq x y z
N MET A 1 11.24 31.19 -11.45
CA MET A 1 10.18 30.71 -10.55
C MET A 1 10.45 29.25 -10.28
N ARG A 2 11.03 28.93 -9.12
CA ARG A 2 11.26 27.53 -8.72
C ARG A 2 9.90 27.02 -8.24
N GLN A 3 9.39 25.95 -8.87
CA GLN A 3 8.27 25.21 -8.32
C GLN A 3 8.68 24.78 -6.93
N ASP A 4 8.03 25.34 -5.91
CA ASP A 4 8.07 24.82 -4.55
C ASP A 4 7.59 23.38 -4.66
N GLN A 5 8.57 22.47 -4.69
CA GLN A 5 8.35 21.07 -4.37
C GLN A 5 7.80 21.10 -2.95
N ARG A 6 6.47 21.14 -2.83
CA ARG A 6 5.76 20.65 -1.68
C ARG A 6 6.12 19.17 -1.61
N THR A 7 7.30 18.91 -1.06
CA THR A 7 7.66 17.66 -0.45
C THR A 7 6.64 17.48 0.66
N ASN A 8 5.46 16.99 0.30
CA ASN A 8 4.52 16.33 1.21
C ASN A 8 5.19 15.03 1.67
N VAL A 9 6.42 15.13 2.17
CA VAL A 9 7.08 14.08 2.93
C VAL A 9 6.21 13.94 4.17
N PRO A 10 5.56 12.79 4.37
CA PRO A 10 4.84 12.56 5.60
C PRO A 10 5.88 12.57 6.72
N GLU A 11 5.85 13.62 7.53
CA GLU A 11 6.37 13.56 8.88
C GLU A 11 5.66 12.38 9.56
N VAL A 12 6.45 11.47 10.14
CA VAL A 12 6.00 10.26 10.86
C VAL A 12 5.58 9.12 9.93
N GLY A 13 6.29 7.99 10.02
CA GLY A 13 6.18 6.83 9.12
C GLY A 13 4.74 6.43 8.81
N GLU A 14 4.37 6.51 7.52
CA GLU A 14 3.05 6.11 7.08
C GLU A 14 2.77 4.65 7.50
N PRO A 15 1.67 4.39 8.22
CA PRO A 15 1.40 3.08 8.83
C PRO A 15 1.15 1.96 7.80
N TYR A 16 0.98 2.30 6.51
CA TYR A 16 0.57 1.37 5.46
C TYR A 16 1.60 1.19 4.34
N HIS A 17 2.89 1.51 4.60
CA HIS A 17 3.95 1.27 3.62
C HIS A 17 3.88 -0.17 3.07
N PRO A 18 3.93 -0.38 1.73
CA PRO A 18 4.36 0.54 0.67
C PRO A 18 3.26 1.43 0.06
N PHE A 19 2.06 1.45 0.61
CA PHE A 19 0.93 2.21 0.09
C PHE A 19 0.89 3.62 0.69
N GLN A 20 0.88 4.65 -0.16
CA GLN A 20 0.87 6.05 0.24
C GLN A 20 -0.29 6.81 -0.36
N VAL A 21 -0.98 7.63 0.43
CA VAL A 21 -2.05 8.50 -0.07
C VAL A 21 -1.45 9.81 -0.57
N GLN A 22 -1.68 10.13 -1.84
CA GLN A 22 -1.19 11.36 -2.46
C GLN A 22 -2.29 12.05 -3.25
N GLY A 23 -2.21 13.38 -3.36
CA GLY A 23 -3.10 14.15 -4.24
C GLY A 23 -2.83 13.81 -5.71
N LYS A 24 -3.89 13.58 -6.49
CA LYS A 24 -3.81 13.24 -7.91
C LYS A 24 -4.94 13.91 -8.69
N GLY A 25 -4.59 14.92 -9.49
CA GLY A 25 -5.58 15.79 -10.14
C GLY A 25 -6.39 16.54 -9.08
N ASP A 26 -7.72 16.51 -9.22
CA ASP A 26 -8.65 17.17 -8.29
C ASP A 26 -9.04 16.30 -7.08
N GLY A 27 -8.43 15.12 -6.93
CA GLY A 27 -8.76 14.19 -5.85
C GLY A 27 -7.53 13.53 -5.22
N TRP A 28 -7.76 12.38 -4.59
CA TRP A 28 -6.77 11.62 -3.84
C TRP A 28 -6.62 10.22 -4.43
N ALA A 29 -5.40 9.69 -4.48
CA ALA A 29 -5.14 8.34 -4.92
C ALA A 29 -4.11 7.67 -4.01
N VAL A 30 -4.14 6.35 -3.99
CA VAL A 30 -3.10 5.55 -3.34
C VAL A 30 -2.04 5.18 -4.38
N PHE A 31 -0.80 5.54 -4.10
CA PHE A 31 0.40 5.09 -4.79
C PHE A 31 0.92 3.81 -4.14
N ASP A 32 1.23 2.80 -4.94
CA ASP A 32 1.89 1.58 -4.50
C ASP A 32 3.37 1.62 -4.89
N ALA A 33 4.24 1.88 -3.92
CA ALA A 33 5.68 1.96 -4.16
C ALA A 33 6.31 0.61 -4.57
N SER A 34 5.62 -0.52 -4.37
CA SER A 34 6.14 -1.83 -4.74
C SER A 34 5.94 -2.18 -6.22
N THR A 35 4.93 -1.58 -6.85
CA THR A 35 4.62 -1.80 -8.28
C THR A 35 4.80 -0.55 -9.13
N GLY A 36 4.94 0.63 -8.52
CA GLY A 36 4.88 1.92 -9.20
C GLY A 36 3.46 2.27 -9.68
N GLY A 37 2.45 1.49 -9.26
CA GLY A 37 1.07 1.61 -9.69
C GLY A 37 0.29 2.67 -8.91
N TRP A 38 -0.76 3.18 -9.55
CA TRP A 38 -1.74 4.06 -8.92
C TRP A 38 -3.10 3.39 -8.88
N THR A 39 -3.79 3.58 -7.77
CA THR A 39 -5.23 3.28 -7.71
C THR A 39 -6.06 4.34 -8.43
N ARG A 40 -7.38 4.10 -8.51
CA ARG A 40 -8.34 5.12 -8.95
C ARG A 40 -8.27 6.37 -8.06
N VAL A 41 -8.77 7.47 -8.60
CA VAL A 41 -8.97 8.70 -7.81
C VAL A 41 -10.20 8.54 -6.91
N PHE A 42 -10.10 9.09 -5.72
CA PHE A 42 -11.12 9.20 -4.68
C PHE A 42 -11.38 10.68 -4.40
N ASP A 43 -12.61 11.01 -4.04
CA ASP A 43 -13.01 12.40 -3.80
C ASP A 43 -12.43 12.90 -2.48
N THR A 44 -12.28 12.01 -1.49
CA THR A 44 -11.79 12.37 -0.15
C THR A 44 -10.51 11.63 0.23
N TYR A 45 -9.68 12.30 1.03
CA TYR A 45 -8.49 11.69 1.63
C TYR A 45 -8.83 10.45 2.47
N LYS A 46 -9.97 10.48 3.17
CA LYS A 46 -10.40 9.38 4.06
C LYS A 46 -10.70 8.09 3.27
N GLU A 47 -11.29 8.22 2.08
CA GLU A 47 -11.53 7.06 1.21
C GLU A 47 -10.22 6.48 0.67
N ALA A 48 -9.30 7.34 0.23
CA ALA A 48 -7.98 6.90 -0.20
C ALA A 48 -7.20 6.24 0.95
N GLN A 49 -7.29 6.77 2.17
CA GLN A 49 -6.68 6.18 3.36
C GLN A 49 -7.29 4.82 3.71
N ALA A 50 -8.63 4.69 3.66
CA ALA A 50 -9.29 3.41 3.84
C ALA A 50 -8.85 2.39 2.77
N LYS A 51 -8.63 2.86 1.53
CA LYS A 51 -8.09 2.00 0.46
C LYS A 51 -6.65 1.57 0.73
N ALA A 52 -5.78 2.48 1.16
CA ALA A 52 -4.40 2.17 1.51
C ALA A 52 -4.32 1.12 2.63
N LYS A 53 -5.14 1.28 3.68
CA LYS A 53 -5.28 0.30 4.75
C LYS A 53 -5.71 -1.09 4.24
N SER A 54 -6.76 -1.14 3.41
CA SER A 54 -7.24 -2.41 2.84
C SER A 54 -6.17 -3.11 2.00
N LEU A 55 -5.44 -2.37 1.16
CA LEU A 55 -4.36 -2.93 0.36
C LEU A 55 -3.22 -3.48 1.22
N PHE A 56 -2.89 -2.78 2.30
CA PHE A 56 -1.88 -3.22 3.27
C PHE A 56 -2.30 -4.53 3.96
N GLU A 57 -3.52 -4.59 4.48
CA GLU A 57 -4.07 -5.78 5.15
C GLU A 57 -4.15 -6.99 4.19
N ASP A 58 -4.55 -6.76 2.94
CA ASP A 58 -4.57 -7.81 1.90
C ASP A 58 -3.17 -8.37 1.63
N LYS A 59 -2.17 -7.49 1.52
CA LYS A 59 -0.77 -7.89 1.31
C LYS A 59 -0.21 -8.65 2.50
N GLN A 60 -0.55 -8.24 3.73
CA GLN A 60 -0.18 -8.99 4.94
C GLN A 60 -0.83 -10.38 4.97
N ARG A 61 -2.12 -10.48 4.64
CA ARG A 61 -2.81 -11.78 4.56
C ARG A 61 -2.19 -12.71 3.52
N GLN A 62 -1.84 -12.20 2.35
CA GLN A 62 -1.16 -12.97 1.32
C GLN A 62 0.23 -13.45 1.77
N ALA A 63 0.99 -12.59 2.45
CA ALA A 63 2.30 -12.97 3.00
C ALA A 63 2.18 -14.13 4.01
N VAL A 64 1.20 -14.07 4.91
CA VAL A 64 0.92 -15.15 5.88
C VAL A 64 0.52 -16.44 5.17
N ALA A 65 -0.38 -16.36 4.19
CA ALA A 65 -0.83 -17.54 3.43
C ALA A 65 0.34 -18.21 2.67
N ASN A 66 1.27 -17.43 2.11
CA ASN A 66 2.45 -17.95 1.43
C ASN A 66 3.41 -18.67 2.40
N ILE A 67 3.57 -18.15 3.62
CA ILE A 67 4.38 -18.78 4.67
C ILE A 67 3.75 -20.12 5.08
N ASP A 68 2.44 -20.15 5.34
CA ASP A 68 1.73 -21.38 5.71
C ASP A 68 1.81 -22.45 4.62
N ALA A 69 1.64 -22.06 3.35
CA ALA A 69 1.76 -22.95 2.21
C ALA A 69 3.18 -23.55 2.11
N PHE A 70 4.21 -22.73 2.33
CA PHE A 70 5.60 -23.18 2.33
C PHE A 70 5.85 -24.22 3.44
N TYR A 71 5.43 -23.96 4.67
CA TYR A 71 5.60 -24.90 5.77
C TYR A 71 4.84 -26.22 5.55
N LYS A 72 3.58 -26.15 5.10
CA LYS A 72 2.78 -27.34 4.76
C LYS A 72 3.43 -28.18 3.65
N SER A 73 4.01 -27.54 2.63
CA SER A 73 4.69 -28.25 1.56
C SER A 73 5.96 -28.97 2.03
N ARG A 74 6.66 -28.42 3.03
CA ARG A 74 7.88 -29.01 3.61
C ARG A 74 7.58 -30.20 4.51
N THR A 75 6.55 -30.10 5.36
CA THR A 75 6.15 -31.23 6.20
C THR A 75 5.56 -32.38 5.39
N ALA A 76 4.82 -32.10 4.31
CA ALA A 76 4.30 -33.13 3.41
C ALA A 76 5.39 -33.86 2.59
N ARG A 77 6.58 -33.28 2.42
CA ARG A 77 7.69 -33.88 1.66
C ARG A 77 8.62 -34.77 2.51
N ASN A 78 8.51 -34.67 3.84
CA ASN A 78 9.35 -35.38 4.81
C ASN A 78 8.56 -36.43 5.62
N ALA A 79 7.30 -36.69 5.26
CA ALA A 79 6.44 -37.74 5.81
C ALA A 79 6.26 -38.83 4.75
#